data_AF-A0A354J4F8-F1
#
_entry.id   AF-A0A354J4F8-F1
#
_cell.length_a   1.000
_cell.length_b   1.000
_cell.length_c   1.000
_cell.angle_alpha   90.00
_cell.angle_beta   90.00
_cell.angle_gamma   90.00
#
_symmetry.space_group_name_H-M   'P 1'
#
loop_
_entity.id
_entity.type
_entity.pdbx_description
1 polymer ?
#
loop_
_entity_poly.entity_id
_entity_poly.type
_entity_poly.pdbx_seq_one_letter_code
_entity_poly.pdbx_strand_id
1 'polypeptide(L)'
;MDVLKKVPVKEQNPKVRATNFDEVCYGYNFDEAKQEASRCLQCKNPKCVAGCPVSINIPGFIKEIGNGNMEAAFQEISKYSALPAVCGRVCPQETQCEQRCIRGIKGEPVSIGKLERFAADWARENKIEPKKPHATNGRKVAVIGAGPSGLTCAGDLAKLGYEVTIFEALHEPGGVLVYGIPEFRLPKNTVVKAEIENVKALGVKIETNVIIGKSITIDELIEEEGFEAVFIGSGAGLPKFMGIPGENANGVFSANEYLTRSNLMKAFDDSYDTPIIAGRKVAVVGGGNVAMDAARTALRLGADVTIVYRRSEAELPARAEEVHHAKEEGIKLQTLTNPKEILVNENGWVCGMRCVKMELGEPDETGRKKPIEKKGSEFVLEADTVIMALGT
;
A
#
# COMPACT_ATOMS: atom_id res chain seq x y z
N MET A 1 -27.34 12.71 16.05
CA MET A 1 -26.16 12.04 15.47
C MET A 1 -25.09 11.96 16.52
N ASP A 2 -24.52 10.78 16.76
CA ASP A 2 -23.47 10.61 17.76
C ASP A 2 -22.14 11.14 17.21
N VAL A 3 -21.77 12.36 17.60
CA VAL A 3 -20.52 13.00 17.14
C VAL A 3 -19.26 12.27 17.62
N LEU A 4 -19.37 11.35 18.57
CA LEU A 4 -18.25 10.57 19.10
C LEU A 4 -17.95 9.33 18.27
N LYS A 5 -18.84 8.92 17.36
CA LYS A 5 -18.61 7.80 16.45
C LYS A 5 -18.44 8.28 15.02
N LYS A 6 -17.49 7.68 14.29
CA LYS A 6 -17.31 7.85 12.86
C LYS A 6 -18.57 7.44 12.13
N VAL A 7 -18.85 8.17 11.05
CA VAL A 7 -19.81 7.70 10.06
C VAL A 7 -19.23 6.41 9.47
N PRO A 8 -19.93 5.28 9.58
CA PRO A 8 -19.43 4.03 9.05
C PRO A 8 -19.28 4.12 7.53
N VAL A 9 -18.21 3.56 7.01
CA VAL A 9 -18.00 3.43 5.56
C VAL A 9 -18.60 2.10 5.11
N LYS A 10 -19.29 2.11 3.98
CA LYS A 10 -19.84 0.88 3.42
C LYS A 10 -18.71 0.00 2.87
N GLU A 11 -18.81 -1.29 3.15
CA GLU A 11 -17.87 -2.29 2.68
C GLU A 11 -18.61 -3.43 2.00
N GLN A 12 -17.91 -4.15 1.14
CA GLN A 12 -18.39 -5.44 0.63
C GLN A 12 -18.62 -6.42 1.79
N ASN A 13 -19.61 -7.31 1.63
CA ASN A 13 -19.85 -8.40 2.58
C ASN A 13 -18.60 -9.30 2.67
N PRO A 14 -18.13 -9.69 3.88
CA PRO A 14 -16.92 -10.50 4.04
C PRO A 14 -16.90 -11.80 3.23
N LYS A 15 -18.03 -12.51 3.12
CA LYS A 15 -18.13 -13.75 2.35
C LYS A 15 -18.04 -13.54 0.84
N VAL A 16 -18.49 -12.37 0.37
CA VAL A 16 -18.46 -12.01 -1.05
C VAL A 16 -17.08 -11.48 -1.43
N ARG A 17 -16.51 -10.57 -0.65
CA ARG A 17 -15.20 -9.96 -0.94
C ARG A 17 -14.03 -10.94 -0.85
N ALA A 18 -14.20 -12.04 -0.11
CA ALA A 18 -13.22 -13.11 -0.04
C ALA A 18 -13.06 -13.89 -1.36
N THR A 19 -13.95 -13.69 -2.34
CA THR A 19 -13.95 -14.43 -3.62
C THR A 19 -13.75 -13.54 -4.84
N ASN A 20 -13.39 -12.26 -4.66
CA ASN A 20 -13.14 -11.33 -5.75
C ASN A 20 -12.00 -10.36 -5.41
N PHE A 21 -11.48 -9.68 -6.42
CA PHE A 21 -10.42 -8.69 -6.28
C PHE A 21 -10.93 -7.24 -6.31
N ASP A 22 -12.24 -7.02 -6.25
CA ASP A 22 -12.81 -5.67 -6.24
C ASP A 22 -12.53 -4.94 -4.92
N GLU A 23 -12.54 -3.61 -4.96
CA GLU A 23 -12.25 -2.77 -3.79
C GLU A 23 -13.19 -3.09 -2.62
N VAL A 24 -12.63 -3.44 -1.45
CA VAL A 24 -13.43 -3.81 -0.28
C VAL A 24 -14.24 -2.64 0.27
N CYS A 25 -13.62 -1.47 0.33
CA CYS A 25 -14.18 -0.27 0.91
C CYS A 25 -14.78 0.60 -0.20
N TYR A 26 -16.09 0.86 -0.17
CA TYR A 26 -16.76 1.66 -1.19
C TYR A 26 -16.52 3.17 -1.04
N GLY A 27 -16.01 3.61 0.11
CA GLY A 27 -15.89 5.02 0.43
C GLY A 27 -17.21 5.66 0.85
N TYR A 28 -17.21 6.97 1.03
CA TYR A 28 -18.41 7.72 1.39
C TYR A 28 -19.20 8.13 0.17
N ASN A 29 -20.53 8.16 0.31
CA ASN A 29 -21.35 9.00 -0.56
C ASN A 29 -21.35 10.46 -0.07
N PHE A 30 -22.03 11.34 -0.81
CA PHE A 30 -22.07 12.77 -0.51
C PHE A 30 -22.59 13.12 0.89
N ASP A 31 -23.71 12.52 1.28
CA ASP A 31 -24.35 12.80 2.57
C ASP A 31 -23.49 12.28 3.72
N GLU A 32 -22.93 11.07 3.57
CA GLU A 32 -22.01 10.49 4.54
C GLU A 32 -20.72 11.31 4.69
N ALA A 33 -20.17 11.82 3.59
CA ALA A 33 -18.97 12.67 3.62
C ALA A 33 -19.24 14.02 4.29
N LYS A 34 -20.37 14.68 3.98
CA LYS A 34 -20.79 15.91 4.68
C LYS A 34 -21.05 15.65 6.16
N GLN A 35 -21.67 14.53 6.47
CA GLN A 35 -21.93 14.10 7.83
C GLN A 35 -20.63 13.91 8.62
N GLU A 36 -19.66 13.18 8.07
CA GLU A 36 -18.37 12.97 8.72
C GLU A 36 -17.58 14.28 8.83
N ALA A 37 -17.60 15.12 7.79
CA ALA A 37 -16.96 16.44 7.81
C ALA A 37 -17.50 17.35 8.93
N SER A 38 -18.79 17.25 9.25
CA SER A 38 -19.43 18.00 10.35
C SER A 38 -18.88 17.66 11.74
N ARG A 39 -18.20 16.51 11.90
CA ARG A 39 -17.57 16.10 13.18
C ARG A 39 -16.28 16.86 13.46
N CYS A 40 -15.66 17.44 12.43
CA CYS A 40 -14.44 18.22 12.55
C CYS A 40 -14.68 19.49 13.36
N LEU A 41 -13.88 19.67 14.41
CA LEU A 41 -14.00 20.79 15.34
C LEU A 41 -13.44 22.11 14.80
N GLN A 42 -12.87 22.12 13.58
CA GLN A 42 -12.19 23.28 13.00
C GLN A 42 -11.17 23.89 14.00
N CYS A 43 -10.32 23.03 14.56
CA CYS A 43 -9.39 23.38 15.62
C CYS A 43 -8.45 24.51 15.19
N LYS A 44 -8.35 25.57 16.01
CA LYS A 44 -7.38 26.67 15.79
C LYS A 44 -5.92 26.20 15.76
N ASN A 45 -5.58 25.18 16.55
CA ASN A 45 -4.28 24.50 16.53
C ASN A 45 -4.48 23.03 16.11
N PRO A 46 -4.54 22.75 14.79
CA PRO A 46 -4.93 21.44 14.29
C PRO A 46 -3.79 20.44 14.40
N LYS A 47 -3.82 19.63 15.47
CA LYS A 47 -2.83 18.56 15.72
C LYS A 47 -2.79 17.50 14.62
N CYS A 48 -3.90 17.31 13.89
CA CYS A 48 -3.97 16.41 12.74
C CYS A 48 -3.01 16.80 11.61
N VAL A 49 -2.77 18.10 11.39
CA VAL A 49 -1.82 18.60 10.36
C VAL A 49 -0.40 18.17 10.70
N ALA A 50 0.02 18.31 11.96
CA ALA A 50 1.33 17.85 12.43
C ALA A 50 1.48 16.32 12.42
N GLY A 51 0.37 15.58 12.41
CA GLY A 51 0.37 14.12 12.26
C GLY A 51 0.43 13.65 10.81
N CYS A 52 0.20 14.54 9.84
CA CYS A 52 0.32 14.25 8.42
C CYS A 52 1.78 14.48 7.97
N PRO A 53 2.47 13.50 7.39
CA PRO A 53 3.87 13.66 6.97
C PRO A 53 4.11 14.82 5.98
N VAL A 54 3.11 15.13 5.15
CA VAL A 54 3.15 16.22 4.16
C VAL A 54 2.37 17.47 4.61
N SER A 55 1.89 17.49 5.86
CA SER A 55 1.23 18.65 6.48
C SER A 55 0.06 19.22 5.67
N ILE A 56 -0.79 18.35 5.10
CA ILE A 56 -2.04 18.76 4.42
C ILE A 56 -2.85 19.68 5.35
N ASN A 57 -3.44 20.75 4.79
CA ASN A 57 -4.40 21.59 5.50
C ASN A 57 -5.73 20.86 5.71
N ILE A 58 -5.73 19.92 6.66
CA ILE A 58 -6.86 19.03 6.95
C ILE A 58 -8.13 19.78 7.32
N PRO A 59 -8.13 20.77 8.24
CA PRO A 59 -9.34 21.53 8.53
C PRO A 59 -9.90 22.26 7.31
N GLY A 60 -9.01 22.77 6.44
CA GLY A 60 -9.36 23.50 5.22
C GLY A 60 -10.16 22.66 4.25
N PHE A 61 -9.62 21.52 3.79
CA PHE A 61 -10.36 20.70 2.83
C PHE A 61 -11.64 20.10 3.42
N ILE A 62 -11.62 19.73 4.71
CA ILE A 62 -12.82 19.20 5.39
C ILE A 62 -13.90 20.27 5.49
N LYS A 63 -13.54 21.54 5.71
CA LYS A 63 -14.49 22.65 5.70
C LYS A 63 -15.18 22.78 4.34
N GLU A 64 -14.42 22.67 3.26
CA GLU A 64 -14.98 22.73 1.91
C GLU A 64 -15.89 21.53 1.59
N ILE A 65 -15.57 20.32 2.05
CA ILE A 65 -16.50 19.17 1.97
C ILE A 65 -17.80 19.49 2.72
N GLY A 66 -17.71 20.03 3.94
CA GLY A 66 -18.89 20.44 4.72
C GLY A 66 -19.76 21.49 4.00
N ASN A 67 -19.12 22.44 3.31
CA ASN A 67 -19.81 23.44 2.48
C ASN A 67 -20.41 22.85 1.19
N GLY A 68 -19.97 21.66 0.77
CA GLY A 68 -20.36 21.05 -0.50
C GLY A 68 -19.54 21.57 -1.70
N ASN A 69 -18.30 21.99 -1.47
CA ASN A 69 -17.38 22.47 -2.51
C ASN A 69 -16.24 21.46 -2.72
N MET A 70 -16.51 20.37 -3.44
CA MET A 70 -15.59 19.23 -3.59
C MET A 70 -14.38 19.58 -4.45
N GLU A 71 -14.56 20.40 -5.48
CA GLU A 71 -13.44 20.93 -6.26
C GLU A 71 -12.51 21.76 -5.37
N ALA A 72 -13.04 22.66 -4.54
CA ALA A 72 -12.23 23.46 -3.62
C ALA A 72 -11.52 22.58 -2.57
N ALA A 73 -12.19 21.54 -2.06
CA ALA A 73 -11.57 20.56 -1.17
C ALA A 73 -10.41 19.82 -1.85
N PHE A 74 -10.60 19.34 -3.08
CA PHE A 74 -9.55 18.68 -3.85
C PHE A 74 -8.38 19.62 -4.13
N GLN A 75 -8.63 20.85 -4.59
CA GLN A 75 -7.60 21.86 -4.84
C GLN A 75 -6.81 22.20 -3.57
N GLU A 76 -7.46 22.19 -2.40
CA GLU A 76 -6.76 22.38 -1.12
C GLU A 76 -5.80 21.22 -0.82
N ILE A 77 -6.20 19.98 -1.10
CA ILE A 77 -5.34 18.79 -0.91
C ILE A 77 -4.19 18.80 -1.93
N SER A 78 -4.46 19.12 -3.20
CA SER A 78 -3.48 19.10 -4.29
C SER A 78 -2.31 20.07 -4.14
N LYS A 79 -2.40 21.03 -3.19
CA LYS A 79 -1.29 21.91 -2.80
C LYS A 79 -0.17 21.16 -2.07
N TYR A 80 -0.49 20.01 -1.47
CA TYR A 80 0.40 19.26 -0.57
C TYR A 80 0.67 17.83 -1.02
N SER A 81 -0.29 17.21 -1.71
CA SER A 81 -0.20 15.80 -2.15
C SER A 81 -0.43 15.67 -3.65
N ALA A 82 0.45 14.92 -4.30
CA ALA A 82 0.30 14.55 -5.71
C ALA A 82 -0.55 13.29 -5.92
N LEU A 83 -0.85 12.53 -4.86
CA LEU A 83 -1.51 11.22 -4.94
C LEU A 83 -2.65 11.08 -3.90
N PRO A 84 -3.59 12.05 -3.79
CA PRO A 84 -4.57 12.05 -2.71
C PRO A 84 -5.54 10.86 -2.76
N ALA A 85 -5.89 10.36 -3.96
CA ALA A 85 -6.75 9.19 -4.08
C ALA A 85 -6.06 7.90 -3.58
N VAL A 86 -4.73 7.87 -3.61
CA VAL A 86 -3.91 6.78 -3.07
C VAL A 86 -3.75 6.93 -1.56
N CYS A 87 -3.29 8.10 -1.09
CA CYS A 87 -3.04 8.36 0.33
C CYS A 87 -4.27 8.14 1.21
N GLY A 88 -5.45 8.59 0.76
CA GLY A 88 -6.70 8.38 1.47
C GLY A 88 -7.09 6.89 1.64
N ARG A 89 -6.57 6.00 0.79
CA ARG A 89 -6.77 4.54 0.85
C ARG A 89 -5.74 3.83 1.71
N VAL A 90 -4.46 4.17 1.56
CA VAL A 90 -3.37 3.30 2.02
C VAL A 90 -2.58 3.85 3.22
N CYS A 91 -2.71 5.13 3.55
CA CYS A 91 -2.04 5.69 4.73
C CYS A 91 -2.51 4.96 6.01
N PRO A 92 -1.61 4.66 6.96
CA PRO A 92 -2.01 4.15 8.27
C PRO A 92 -2.45 5.33 9.17
N GLN A 93 -3.64 5.87 8.92
CA GLN A 93 -4.11 7.09 9.58
C GLN A 93 -4.12 6.98 11.12
N GLU A 94 -4.31 5.77 11.65
CA GLU A 94 -4.28 5.41 13.07
C GLU A 94 -2.92 5.65 13.75
N THR A 95 -1.85 5.81 12.96
CA THR A 95 -0.51 6.20 13.43
C THR A 95 -0.05 7.55 12.87
N GLN A 96 -0.95 8.28 12.19
CA GLN A 96 -0.66 9.55 11.51
C GLN A 96 -1.67 10.65 11.91
N CYS A 97 -2.38 11.22 10.92
CA CYS A 97 -3.24 12.38 11.08
C CYS A 97 -4.43 12.12 12.02
N GLU A 98 -5.00 10.91 12.00
CA GLU A 98 -6.16 10.56 12.83
C GLU A 98 -5.75 10.24 14.27
N GLN A 99 -4.56 9.68 14.49
CA GLN A 99 -3.97 9.50 15.82
C GLN A 99 -3.91 10.81 16.62
N ARG A 100 -3.63 11.92 15.91
CA ARG A 100 -3.48 13.24 16.50
C ARG A 100 -4.78 14.05 16.53
N CYS A 101 -5.90 13.50 16.04
CA CYS A 101 -7.16 14.23 15.99
C CYS A 101 -7.72 14.45 17.40
N ILE A 102 -8.00 15.71 17.77
CA ILE A 102 -8.54 16.07 19.09
C ILE A 102 -9.90 15.39 19.36
N ARG A 103 -10.70 15.16 18.31
CA ARG A 103 -11.96 14.42 18.41
C ARG A 103 -11.76 12.99 18.94
N GLY A 104 -10.61 12.38 18.62
CA GLY A 104 -10.22 11.03 19.03
C GLY A 104 -9.89 10.87 20.52
N ILE A 105 -9.83 11.94 21.32
CA ILE A 105 -9.49 11.85 22.75
C ILE A 105 -10.63 11.24 23.57
N LYS A 106 -11.89 11.59 23.24
CA LYS A 106 -13.10 11.15 23.96
C LYS A 106 -14.01 10.23 23.13
N GLY A 107 -13.61 9.90 21.91
CA GLY A 107 -14.39 9.11 20.95
C GLY A 107 -13.49 8.71 19.78
N GLU A 108 -14.09 8.44 18.62
CA GLU A 108 -13.33 8.13 17.41
C GLU A 108 -12.88 9.40 16.69
N PRO A 109 -11.67 9.42 16.10
CA PRO A 109 -11.18 10.59 15.37
C PRO A 109 -12.07 10.89 14.15
N VAL A 110 -11.89 12.06 13.55
CA VAL A 110 -12.49 12.35 12.23
C VAL A 110 -11.85 11.39 11.21
N SER A 111 -12.65 10.82 10.31
CA SER A 111 -12.18 9.89 9.27
C SER A 111 -11.49 10.62 8.11
N ILE A 112 -10.37 11.28 8.42
CA ILE A 112 -9.61 12.16 7.52
C ILE A 112 -9.24 11.44 6.22
N GLY A 113 -8.72 10.21 6.30
CA GLY A 113 -8.32 9.48 5.10
C GLY A 113 -9.48 9.18 4.15
N LYS A 114 -10.66 8.88 4.69
CA LYS A 114 -11.86 8.60 3.90
C LYS A 114 -12.45 9.88 3.28
N LEU A 115 -12.33 11.02 3.96
CA LEU A 115 -12.69 12.33 3.41
C LEU A 115 -11.73 12.79 2.31
N GLU A 116 -10.42 12.57 2.48
CA GLU A 116 -9.41 12.81 1.45
C GLU A 116 -9.68 11.96 0.20
N ARG A 117 -9.92 10.65 0.41
CA ARG A 117 -10.34 9.73 -0.65
C ARG A 117 -11.58 10.24 -1.36
N PHE A 118 -12.62 10.65 -0.62
CA PHE A 118 -13.89 11.11 -1.20
C PHE A 118 -13.68 12.33 -2.12
N ALA A 119 -12.94 13.34 -1.67
CA ALA A 119 -12.66 14.52 -2.49
C ALA A 119 -11.87 14.16 -3.76
N ALA A 120 -10.89 13.27 -3.65
CA ALA A 120 -10.07 12.84 -4.79
C ALA A 120 -10.84 11.95 -5.78
N ASP A 121 -11.67 11.02 -5.29
CA ASP A 121 -12.54 10.18 -6.12
C ASP A 121 -13.55 11.05 -6.88
N TRP A 122 -14.16 12.03 -6.21
CA TRP A 122 -15.06 13.01 -6.85
C TRP A 122 -14.35 13.80 -7.95
N ALA A 123 -13.14 14.30 -7.69
CA ALA A 123 -12.37 15.06 -8.66
C ALA A 123 -12.03 14.23 -9.91
N ARG A 124 -11.64 12.97 -9.72
CA ARG A 124 -11.41 12.02 -10.81
C ARG A 124 -12.68 11.79 -11.64
N GLU A 125 -13.81 11.52 -10.99
CA GLU A 125 -15.08 11.25 -11.67
C GLU A 125 -15.61 12.46 -12.44
N ASN A 126 -15.29 13.67 -11.98
CA ASN A 126 -15.60 14.93 -12.66
C ASN A 126 -14.48 15.42 -13.58
N LYS A 127 -13.44 14.61 -13.82
CA LYS A 127 -12.32 14.90 -14.75
C LYS A 127 -11.61 16.22 -14.45
N ILE A 128 -11.40 16.52 -13.17
CA ILE A 128 -10.61 17.67 -12.75
C ILE A 128 -9.13 17.37 -13.02
N GLU A 129 -8.57 18.03 -14.03
CA GLU A 129 -7.17 17.86 -14.43
C GLU A 129 -6.24 18.85 -13.74
N PRO A 130 -4.97 18.47 -13.50
CA PRO A 130 -3.97 19.40 -12.99
C PRO A 130 -3.61 20.47 -14.03
N LYS A 131 -3.33 21.69 -13.57
CA LYS A 131 -2.97 22.80 -14.45
C LYS A 131 -1.51 22.69 -14.89
N LYS A 132 -1.29 22.68 -16.21
CA LYS A 132 0.05 22.77 -16.81
C LYS A 132 0.77 24.08 -16.42
N PRO A 133 2.11 24.08 -16.39
CA PRO A 133 2.87 25.32 -16.25
C PRO A 133 2.59 26.26 -17.43
N HIS A 134 2.71 27.57 -17.21
CA HIS A 134 2.52 28.57 -18.26
C HIS A 134 3.59 28.50 -19.36
N ALA A 135 4.82 28.12 -19.00
CA ALA A 135 5.93 27.93 -19.92
C ALA A 135 6.93 26.91 -19.34
N THR A 136 7.70 26.24 -20.21
CA THR A 136 8.87 25.47 -19.78
C THR A 136 10.07 26.40 -19.57
N ASN A 137 10.96 26.02 -18.66
CA ASN A 137 12.23 26.71 -18.43
C ASN A 137 13.37 26.15 -19.30
N GLY A 138 13.09 25.14 -20.13
CA GLY A 138 14.02 24.49 -21.05
C GLY A 138 15.05 23.56 -20.39
N ARG A 139 14.96 23.33 -19.07
CA ARG A 139 15.92 22.54 -18.31
C ARG A 139 15.40 21.13 -18.08
N LYS A 140 16.26 20.13 -18.34
CA LYS A 140 15.89 18.71 -18.30
C LYS A 140 16.23 18.04 -16.97
N VAL A 141 15.30 17.25 -16.44
CA VAL A 141 15.51 16.45 -15.22
C VAL A 141 15.11 14.99 -15.46
N ALA A 142 15.99 14.06 -15.11
CA ALA A 142 15.71 12.63 -15.14
C ALA A 142 15.21 12.15 -13.76
N VAL A 143 14.19 11.30 -13.76
CA VAL A 143 13.64 10.67 -12.56
C VAL A 143 13.73 9.16 -12.72
N ILE A 144 14.46 8.48 -11.82
CA ILE A 144 14.68 7.04 -11.89
C ILE A 144 13.68 6.34 -10.97
N GLY A 145 12.75 5.60 -11.56
CA GLY A 145 11.66 4.88 -10.90
C GLY A 145 10.34 5.66 -10.93
N ALA A 146 9.28 5.00 -11.38
CA ALA A 146 7.93 5.55 -11.48
C ALA A 146 7.05 5.18 -10.28
N GLY A 147 7.65 4.99 -9.09
CA GLY A 147 6.92 4.83 -7.84
C GLY A 147 6.32 6.15 -7.32
N PRO A 148 5.67 6.14 -6.15
CA PRO A 148 5.06 7.34 -5.56
C PRO A 148 6.02 8.53 -5.45
N SER A 149 7.28 8.28 -5.08
CA SER A 149 8.32 9.31 -4.96
C SER A 149 8.66 9.95 -6.32
N GLY A 150 8.89 9.12 -7.34
CA GLY A 150 9.21 9.59 -8.69
C GLY A 150 8.05 10.33 -9.34
N LEU A 151 6.82 9.80 -9.24
CA LEU A 151 5.61 10.46 -9.75
C LEU A 151 5.38 11.82 -9.09
N THR A 152 5.57 11.91 -7.77
CA THR A 152 5.43 13.18 -7.04
C THR A 152 6.52 14.17 -7.45
N CYS A 153 7.78 13.74 -7.46
CA CYS A 153 8.91 14.58 -7.87
C CYS A 153 8.72 15.12 -9.29
N ALA A 154 8.35 14.26 -10.23
CA ALA A 154 8.13 14.64 -11.62
C ALA A 154 6.95 15.60 -11.78
N GLY A 155 5.83 15.33 -11.10
CA GLY A 155 4.66 16.21 -11.13
C GLY A 155 4.96 17.61 -10.61
N ASP A 156 5.70 17.73 -9.50
CA ASP A 156 6.04 19.04 -8.94
C ASP A 156 7.11 19.79 -9.77
N LEU A 157 8.12 19.09 -10.29
CA LEU A 157 9.07 19.68 -11.23
C LEU A 157 8.39 20.16 -12.52
N ALA A 158 7.43 19.40 -13.06
CA ALA A 158 6.67 19.83 -14.22
C ALA A 158 5.85 21.10 -13.94
N LYS A 159 5.21 21.22 -12.77
CA LYS A 159 4.51 22.46 -12.37
C LYS A 159 5.45 23.67 -12.27
N LEU A 160 6.73 23.44 -11.95
CA LEU A 160 7.78 24.46 -11.93
C LEU A 160 8.36 24.77 -13.33
N GLY A 161 7.90 24.08 -14.37
CA GLY A 161 8.28 24.31 -15.77
C GLY A 161 9.49 23.49 -16.25
N TYR A 162 9.98 22.53 -15.48
CA TYR A 162 11.06 21.64 -15.94
C TYR A 162 10.57 20.61 -16.96
N GLU A 163 11.46 20.20 -17.87
CA GLU A 163 11.23 19.08 -18.78
C GLU A 163 11.65 17.79 -18.08
N VAL A 164 10.67 16.97 -17.68
CA VAL A 164 10.92 15.78 -16.86
C VAL A 164 10.68 14.51 -17.66
N THR A 165 11.64 13.58 -17.60
CA THR A 165 11.48 12.20 -18.07
C THR A 165 11.67 11.23 -16.91
N ILE A 166 10.67 10.37 -16.68
CA ILE A 166 10.75 9.25 -15.74
C ILE A 166 11.23 8.00 -16.50
N PHE A 167 12.24 7.32 -15.96
CA PHE A 167 12.72 6.02 -16.44
C PHE A 167 12.28 4.92 -15.47
N GLU A 168 11.54 3.93 -15.96
CA GLU A 168 10.97 2.83 -15.17
C GLU A 168 11.46 1.48 -15.70
N ALA A 169 11.91 0.62 -14.78
CA ALA A 169 12.42 -0.70 -15.10
C ALA A 169 11.33 -1.67 -15.58
N LEU A 170 10.13 -1.58 -15.01
CA LEU A 170 9.00 -2.42 -15.36
C LEU A 170 8.25 -1.91 -16.60
N HIS A 171 7.37 -2.74 -17.13
CA HIS A 171 6.53 -2.41 -18.29
C HIS A 171 5.33 -1.52 -17.93
N GLU A 172 5.00 -1.38 -16.63
CA GLU A 172 3.99 -0.45 -16.14
C GLU A 172 4.57 0.49 -15.05
N PRO A 173 4.29 1.81 -15.12
CA PRO A 173 4.67 2.75 -14.07
C PRO A 173 3.74 2.64 -12.85
N GLY A 174 4.22 3.09 -11.70
CA GLY A 174 3.46 3.13 -10.43
C GLY A 174 4.16 2.41 -9.27
N GLY A 175 5.18 1.60 -9.57
CA GLY A 175 5.94 0.85 -8.56
C GLY A 175 5.04 -0.01 -7.68
N VAL A 176 5.20 0.10 -6.36
CA VAL A 176 4.42 -0.70 -5.37
C VAL A 176 2.90 -0.48 -5.49
N LEU A 177 2.45 0.64 -6.06
CA LEU A 177 1.03 0.91 -6.29
C LEU A 177 0.41 -0.04 -7.32
N VAL A 178 1.22 -0.58 -8.23
CA VAL A 178 0.79 -1.49 -9.29
C VAL A 178 1.16 -2.94 -8.96
N TYR A 179 2.44 -3.23 -8.67
CA TYR A 179 2.86 -4.62 -8.45
C TYR A 179 2.64 -5.12 -7.03
N GLY A 180 2.53 -4.23 -6.04
CA GLY A 180 2.55 -4.59 -4.62
C GLY A 180 1.16 -4.62 -3.97
N ILE A 181 0.51 -3.46 -3.91
CA ILE A 181 -0.78 -3.30 -3.22
C ILE A 181 -1.89 -3.92 -4.08
N PRO A 182 -2.72 -4.87 -3.60
CA PRO A 182 -3.73 -5.55 -4.40
C PRO A 182 -4.97 -4.71 -4.76
N GLU A 183 -5.72 -5.15 -5.78
CA GLU A 183 -6.86 -4.39 -6.38
C GLU A 183 -7.94 -4.10 -5.34
N PHE A 184 -8.16 -5.06 -4.44
CA PHE A 184 -9.14 -4.97 -3.37
C PHE A 184 -8.84 -3.88 -2.32
N ARG A 185 -7.63 -3.29 -2.33
CA ARG A 185 -7.22 -2.14 -1.51
C ARG A 185 -6.99 -0.87 -2.31
N LEU A 186 -6.37 -1.01 -3.49
CA LEU A 186 -6.00 0.11 -4.34
C LEU A 186 -6.28 -0.24 -5.81
N PRO A 187 -7.39 0.26 -6.38
CA PRO A 187 -7.75 -0.02 -7.77
C PRO A 187 -6.74 0.53 -8.78
N LYS A 188 -6.29 -0.32 -9.72
CA LYS A 188 -5.18 0.02 -10.64
C LYS A 188 -5.70 0.90 -11.76
N ASN A 189 -6.75 0.40 -12.41
CA ASN A 189 -7.29 1.01 -13.61
C ASN A 189 -8.01 2.33 -13.33
N THR A 190 -8.71 2.43 -12.19
CA THR A 190 -9.52 3.61 -11.86
C THR A 190 -8.79 4.60 -10.97
N VAL A 191 -7.87 4.19 -10.10
CA VAL A 191 -7.15 5.12 -9.20
C VAL A 191 -5.72 5.37 -9.68
N VAL A 192 -4.88 4.34 -9.68
CA VAL A 192 -3.43 4.49 -9.91
C VAL A 192 -3.15 5.02 -11.32
N LYS A 193 -3.79 4.44 -12.34
CA LYS A 193 -3.67 4.88 -13.72
C LYS A 193 -4.10 6.34 -13.90
N ALA A 194 -5.19 6.77 -13.25
CA ALA A 194 -5.65 8.15 -13.32
C ALA A 194 -4.61 9.14 -12.76
N GLU A 195 -3.98 8.80 -11.63
CA GLU A 195 -2.91 9.63 -11.06
C GLU A 195 -1.66 9.70 -11.98
N ILE A 196 -1.30 8.59 -12.63
CA ILE A 196 -0.20 8.57 -13.61
C ILE A 196 -0.55 9.42 -14.84
N GLU A 197 -1.77 9.34 -15.34
CA GLU A 197 -2.24 10.17 -16.45
C GLU A 197 -2.30 11.66 -16.07
N ASN A 198 -2.63 12.01 -14.82
CA ASN A 198 -2.52 13.38 -14.31
C ASN A 198 -1.08 13.90 -14.38
N VAL A 199 -0.09 13.07 -14.01
CA VAL A 199 1.33 13.43 -14.10
C VAL A 199 1.76 13.60 -15.57
N LYS A 200 1.33 12.71 -16.48
CA LYS A 200 1.57 12.89 -17.93
C LYS A 200 0.89 14.12 -18.49
N ALA A 201 -0.32 14.46 -18.02
CA ALA A 201 -1.04 15.66 -18.40
C ALA A 201 -0.30 16.95 -18.02
N LEU A 202 0.64 16.91 -17.07
CA LEU A 202 1.55 18.03 -16.78
C LEU A 202 2.71 18.18 -17.79
N GLY A 203 2.87 17.23 -18.73
CA GLY A 203 3.93 17.21 -19.73
C GLY A 203 5.10 16.27 -19.40
N VAL A 204 5.00 15.49 -18.31
CA VAL A 204 6.01 14.50 -17.93
C VAL A 204 6.02 13.34 -18.92
N LYS A 205 7.23 12.97 -19.39
CA LYS A 205 7.45 11.75 -20.20
C LYS A 205 7.74 10.57 -19.29
N ILE A 206 7.27 9.39 -19.65
CA ILE A 206 7.54 8.15 -18.91
C ILE A 206 8.02 7.09 -19.90
N GLU A 207 9.24 6.60 -19.69
CA GLU A 207 9.89 5.55 -20.47
C GLU A 207 9.99 4.28 -19.62
N THR A 208 9.16 3.30 -19.96
CA THR A 208 9.12 1.98 -19.31
C THR A 208 10.09 1.00 -19.95
N ASN A 209 10.38 -0.11 -19.27
CA ASN A 209 11.36 -1.12 -19.68
C ASN A 209 12.81 -0.58 -19.78
N VAL A 210 13.13 0.46 -19.01
CA VAL A 210 14.47 1.05 -18.95
C VAL A 210 15.08 0.79 -17.59
N ILE A 211 16.07 -0.10 -17.55
CA ILE A 211 16.80 -0.43 -16.31
C ILE A 211 18.04 0.45 -16.25
N ILE A 212 18.00 1.53 -15.45
CA ILE A 212 19.18 2.37 -15.24
C ILE A 212 20.31 1.55 -14.59
N GLY A 213 21.52 1.67 -15.15
CA GLY A 213 22.68 0.84 -14.82
C GLY A 213 22.81 -0.44 -15.65
N LYS A 214 21.86 -0.71 -16.57
CA LYS A 214 21.93 -1.81 -17.56
C LYS A 214 21.62 -1.33 -18.97
N SER A 215 20.48 -0.67 -19.17
CA SER A 215 20.04 -0.14 -20.45
C SER A 215 20.76 1.17 -20.80
N ILE A 216 20.90 2.04 -19.81
CA ILE A 216 21.61 3.33 -19.86
C ILE A 216 22.10 3.63 -18.45
N THR A 217 23.22 4.33 -18.31
CA THR A 217 23.86 4.72 -17.05
C THR A 217 23.46 6.14 -16.66
N ILE A 218 23.74 6.52 -15.41
CA ILE A 218 23.51 7.91 -14.95
C ILE A 218 24.45 8.88 -15.68
N ASP A 219 25.68 8.46 -15.96
CA ASP A 219 26.66 9.29 -16.67
C ASP A 219 26.19 9.57 -18.11
N GLU A 220 25.70 8.55 -18.82
CA GLU A 220 25.11 8.73 -20.17
C GLU A 220 23.87 9.65 -20.15
N LEU A 221 23.02 9.58 -19.12
CA LEU A 221 21.89 10.52 -18.98
C LEU A 221 22.36 11.99 -18.87
N ILE A 222 23.47 12.24 -18.15
CA ILE A 222 23.96 13.60 -17.94
C ILE A 222 24.77 14.08 -19.16
N GLU A 223 25.71 13.25 -19.63
CA GLU A 223 26.71 13.63 -20.62
C GLU A 223 26.18 13.53 -22.06
N GLU A 224 25.31 12.57 -22.36
CA GLU A 224 24.84 12.30 -23.73
C GLU A 224 23.40 12.81 -23.96
N GLU A 225 22.49 12.58 -23.00
CA GLU A 225 21.07 12.97 -23.13
C GLU A 225 20.77 14.40 -22.65
N GLY A 226 21.75 15.02 -21.99
CA GLY A 226 21.71 16.42 -21.57
C GLY A 226 20.78 16.69 -20.37
N PHE A 227 20.57 15.70 -19.50
CA PHE A 227 19.88 15.92 -18.23
C PHE A 227 20.77 16.68 -17.24
N GLU A 228 20.26 17.75 -16.65
CA GLU A 228 21.04 18.60 -15.72
C GLU A 228 20.96 18.11 -14.26
N ALA A 229 19.99 17.26 -13.95
CA ALA A 229 19.79 16.68 -12.63
C ALA A 229 19.12 15.31 -12.73
N VAL A 230 19.40 14.47 -11.74
CA VAL A 230 18.84 13.12 -11.62
C VAL A 230 18.27 12.92 -10.22
N PHE A 231 17.00 12.50 -10.14
CA PHE A 231 16.37 12.06 -8.90
C PHE A 231 16.28 10.53 -8.88
N ILE A 232 16.73 9.90 -7.79
CA ILE A 232 16.69 8.43 -7.64
C ILE A 232 15.56 8.04 -6.69
N GLY A 233 14.52 7.44 -7.24
CA GLY A 233 13.32 6.97 -6.55
C GLY A 233 13.06 5.47 -6.73
N SER A 234 14.11 4.65 -6.85
CA SER A 234 14.02 3.20 -7.15
C SER A 234 13.41 2.34 -6.03
N GLY A 235 13.29 2.89 -4.82
CA GLY A 235 12.68 2.21 -3.67
C GLY A 235 13.53 1.06 -3.09
N ALA A 236 12.89 0.22 -2.28
CA ALA A 236 13.50 -0.95 -1.65
C ALA A 236 12.74 -2.21 -2.10
N GLY A 237 13.11 -2.76 -3.26
CA GLY A 237 12.37 -3.85 -3.91
C GLY A 237 12.94 -5.27 -3.72
N LEU A 238 14.09 -5.41 -3.04
CA LEU A 238 14.75 -6.71 -2.90
C LEU A 238 14.13 -7.52 -1.75
N PRO A 239 13.65 -8.76 -1.99
CA PRO A 239 13.03 -9.56 -0.95
C PRO A 239 14.06 -10.07 0.07
N LYS A 240 13.62 -10.26 1.31
CA LYS A 240 14.37 -10.93 2.37
C LYS A 240 13.82 -12.33 2.62
N PHE A 241 14.74 -13.26 2.82
CA PHE A 241 14.49 -14.64 3.22
C PHE A 241 15.11 -14.89 4.60
N MET A 242 14.63 -15.88 5.34
CA MET A 242 15.10 -16.20 6.70
C MET A 242 16.46 -16.90 6.72
N GLY A 243 16.83 -17.58 5.63
CA GLY A 243 17.99 -18.47 5.58
C GLY A 243 17.76 -19.79 6.31
N ILE A 244 16.52 -20.28 6.35
CA ILE A 244 16.18 -21.56 7.01
C ILE A 244 16.25 -22.74 6.02
N PRO A 245 16.48 -23.97 6.49
CA PRO A 245 16.45 -25.15 5.63
C PRO A 245 15.10 -25.28 4.89
N GLY A 246 15.15 -25.69 3.63
CA GLY A 246 13.97 -25.90 2.78
C GLY A 246 13.37 -24.63 2.15
N GLU A 247 13.91 -23.44 2.41
CA GLU A 247 13.37 -22.17 1.90
C GLU A 247 13.43 -22.00 0.36
N ASN A 248 14.17 -22.86 -0.33
CA ASN A 248 14.25 -22.91 -1.81
C ASN A 248 13.33 -24.01 -2.43
N ALA A 249 12.41 -24.58 -1.65
CA ALA A 249 11.53 -25.66 -2.12
C ALA A 249 10.44 -25.17 -3.08
N ASN A 250 9.90 -26.09 -3.90
CA ASN A 250 8.74 -25.79 -4.73
C ASN A 250 7.53 -25.46 -3.86
N GLY A 251 6.88 -24.32 -4.11
CA GLY A 251 5.78 -23.80 -3.28
C GLY A 251 6.24 -22.76 -2.25
N VAL A 252 7.53 -22.42 -2.18
CA VAL A 252 8.00 -21.25 -1.42
C VAL A 252 8.10 -20.05 -2.35
N PHE A 253 7.53 -18.92 -1.93
CA PHE A 253 7.54 -17.67 -2.67
C PHE A 253 8.04 -16.53 -1.79
N SER A 254 8.76 -15.57 -2.39
CA SER A 254 8.79 -14.23 -1.79
C SER A 254 7.42 -13.56 -1.97
N ALA A 255 7.00 -12.74 -1.01
CA ALA A 255 5.78 -11.95 -1.18
C ALA A 255 5.87 -11.02 -2.42
N ASN A 256 7.06 -10.52 -2.74
CA ASN A 256 7.30 -9.71 -3.92
C ASN A 256 6.96 -10.47 -5.20
N GLU A 257 7.44 -11.71 -5.35
CA GLU A 257 7.10 -12.55 -6.50
C GLU A 257 5.60 -12.83 -6.55
N TYR A 258 5.03 -13.30 -5.43
CA TYR A 258 3.63 -13.72 -5.36
C TYR A 258 2.67 -12.57 -5.71
N LEU A 259 2.90 -11.39 -5.13
CA LEU A 259 2.11 -10.20 -5.39
C LEU A 259 2.39 -9.62 -6.78
N THR A 260 3.61 -9.69 -7.31
CA THR A 260 3.89 -9.25 -8.68
C THR A 260 3.14 -10.13 -9.69
N ARG A 261 3.16 -11.45 -9.53
CA ARG A 261 2.37 -12.38 -10.35
C ARG A 261 0.88 -12.05 -10.28
N SER A 262 0.35 -11.88 -9.07
CA SER A 262 -1.06 -11.57 -8.88
C SER A 262 -1.44 -10.20 -9.44
N ASN A 263 -0.72 -9.14 -9.10
CA ASN A 263 -1.18 -7.77 -9.32
C ASN A 263 -0.72 -7.20 -10.66
N LEU A 264 0.57 -7.30 -10.98
CA LEU A 264 1.13 -6.76 -12.22
C LEU A 264 0.80 -7.70 -13.39
N MET A 265 1.01 -9.00 -13.20
CA MET A 265 0.79 -9.99 -14.25
C MET A 265 -0.65 -10.53 -14.30
N LYS A 266 -1.50 -10.13 -13.35
CA LYS A 266 -2.92 -10.51 -13.26
C LYS A 266 -3.17 -12.02 -13.28
N ALA A 267 -2.26 -12.78 -12.67
CA ALA A 267 -2.30 -14.24 -12.66
C ALA A 267 -3.52 -14.86 -11.94
N PHE A 268 -4.38 -14.05 -11.30
CA PHE A 268 -5.67 -14.49 -10.77
C PHE A 268 -6.77 -14.61 -11.83
N ASP A 269 -6.52 -14.10 -13.05
CA ASP A 269 -7.42 -14.14 -14.20
C ASP A 269 -6.85 -15.09 -15.25
N ASP A 270 -7.58 -16.17 -15.54
CA ASP A 270 -7.17 -17.23 -16.47
C ASP A 270 -7.01 -16.75 -17.93
N SER A 271 -7.42 -15.53 -18.25
CA SER A 271 -7.15 -14.90 -19.56
C SER A 271 -5.71 -14.37 -19.72
N TYR A 272 -4.91 -14.35 -18.66
CA TYR A 272 -3.50 -13.94 -18.67
C TYR A 272 -2.56 -15.15 -18.67
N ASP A 273 -1.42 -15.02 -19.37
CA ASP A 273 -0.48 -16.14 -19.57
C ASP A 273 0.33 -16.52 -18.32
N THR A 274 0.45 -15.62 -17.34
CA THR A 274 1.30 -15.86 -16.16
C THR A 274 0.57 -16.74 -15.15
N PRO A 275 1.12 -17.91 -14.77
CA PRO A 275 0.51 -18.76 -13.76
C PRO A 275 0.85 -18.27 -12.34
N ILE A 276 0.00 -18.64 -11.39
CA ILE A 276 0.22 -18.51 -9.95
C ILE A 276 -0.22 -19.78 -9.22
N ILE A 277 0.52 -20.15 -8.17
CA ILE A 277 0.13 -21.26 -7.31
C ILE A 277 -0.85 -20.73 -6.27
N ALA A 278 -2.11 -21.16 -6.37
CA ALA A 278 -3.12 -20.86 -5.35
C ALA A 278 -2.75 -21.50 -3.99
N GLY A 279 -2.33 -22.77 -4.02
CA GLY A 279 -2.15 -23.60 -2.83
C GLY A 279 -3.48 -24.01 -2.20
N ARG A 280 -3.49 -25.04 -1.35
CA ARG A 280 -4.68 -25.39 -0.55
C ARG A 280 -4.52 -24.95 0.89
N LYS A 281 -3.30 -25.04 1.44
CA LYS A 281 -2.95 -24.61 2.80
C LYS A 281 -1.74 -23.69 2.70
N VAL A 282 -2.00 -22.39 2.79
CA VAL A 282 -0.98 -21.36 2.60
C VAL A 282 -0.55 -20.79 3.95
N ALA A 283 0.75 -20.85 4.23
CA ALA A 283 1.35 -20.14 5.36
C ALA A 283 2.02 -18.85 4.89
N VAL A 284 1.63 -17.70 5.45
CA VAL A 284 2.27 -16.42 5.15
C VAL A 284 3.11 -15.97 6.34
N VAL A 285 4.43 -15.90 6.17
CA VAL A 285 5.37 -15.57 7.24
C VAL A 285 5.60 -14.06 7.28
N GLY A 286 5.03 -13.38 8.27
CA GLY A 286 5.12 -11.93 8.41
C GLY A 286 3.95 -11.34 9.18
N GLY A 287 3.95 -10.02 9.35
CA GLY A 287 2.86 -9.30 10.04
C GLY A 287 2.61 -7.87 9.55
N GLY A 288 3.31 -7.43 8.51
CA GLY A 288 3.09 -6.12 7.88
C GLY A 288 2.00 -6.15 6.81
N ASN A 289 1.77 -5.00 6.18
CA ASN A 289 0.79 -4.88 5.09
C ASN A 289 1.04 -5.90 3.97
N VAL A 290 2.31 -6.13 3.60
CA VAL A 290 2.69 -7.13 2.60
C VAL A 290 2.22 -8.54 2.98
N ALA A 291 2.27 -8.91 4.26
CA ALA A 291 1.78 -10.20 4.73
C ALA A 291 0.24 -10.27 4.66
N MET A 292 -0.45 -9.20 5.02
CA MET A 292 -1.91 -9.11 4.92
C MET A 292 -2.37 -9.19 3.46
N ASP A 293 -1.69 -8.47 2.57
CA ASP A 293 -1.96 -8.45 1.14
C ASP A 293 -1.75 -9.83 0.52
N ALA A 294 -0.60 -10.48 0.78
CA ALA A 294 -0.33 -11.83 0.29
C ALA A 294 -1.33 -12.86 0.83
N ALA A 295 -1.68 -12.79 2.11
CA ALA A 295 -2.64 -13.70 2.72
C ALA A 295 -4.06 -13.54 2.13
N ARG A 296 -4.51 -12.29 1.93
CA ARG A 296 -5.82 -11.98 1.36
C ARG A 296 -5.90 -12.29 -0.13
N THR A 297 -4.79 -12.18 -0.86
CA THR A 297 -4.68 -12.68 -2.23
C THR A 297 -4.78 -14.20 -2.28
N ALA A 298 -4.01 -14.92 -1.46
CA ALA A 298 -4.06 -16.39 -1.41
C ALA A 298 -5.46 -16.93 -1.05
N LEU A 299 -6.15 -16.25 -0.12
CA LEU A 299 -7.54 -16.58 0.23
C LEU A 299 -8.48 -16.45 -0.99
N ARG A 300 -8.33 -15.37 -1.77
CA ARG A 300 -9.15 -15.11 -2.98
C ARG A 300 -8.88 -16.12 -4.10
N LEU A 301 -7.71 -16.74 -4.10
CA LEU A 301 -7.37 -17.86 -4.97
C LEU A 301 -7.89 -19.21 -4.44
N GLY A 302 -8.57 -19.24 -3.29
CA GLY A 302 -9.28 -20.40 -2.74
C GLY A 302 -8.54 -21.17 -1.64
N ALA A 303 -7.43 -20.63 -1.10
CA ALA A 303 -6.64 -21.31 -0.08
C ALA A 303 -7.20 -21.16 1.35
N ASP A 304 -6.92 -22.14 2.21
CA ASP A 304 -6.98 -21.99 3.67
C ASP A 304 -5.68 -21.32 4.15
N VAL A 305 -5.79 -20.08 4.66
CA VAL A 305 -4.64 -19.22 4.90
C VAL A 305 -4.37 -19.03 6.39
N THR A 306 -3.10 -19.22 6.77
CA THR A 306 -2.59 -18.91 8.11
C THR A 306 -1.44 -17.91 8.02
N ILE A 307 -1.59 -16.75 8.64
CA ILE A 307 -0.50 -15.81 8.88
C ILE A 307 0.30 -16.29 10.08
N VAL A 308 1.60 -16.46 9.91
CA VAL A 308 2.56 -16.88 10.94
C VAL A 308 3.39 -15.66 11.35
N TYR A 309 3.21 -15.23 12.60
CA TYR A 309 3.85 -14.03 13.12
C TYR A 309 4.58 -14.29 14.43
N ARG A 310 5.84 -13.87 14.50
CA ARG A 310 6.72 -14.13 15.65
C ARG A 310 6.40 -13.34 16.92
N ARG A 311 5.55 -12.31 16.85
CA ARG A 311 5.11 -11.50 18.02
C ARG A 311 3.61 -11.65 18.24
N SER A 312 3.04 -10.88 19.17
CA SER A 312 1.59 -10.88 19.38
C SER A 312 0.88 -9.95 18.39
N GLU A 313 -0.45 -10.03 18.38
CA GLU A 313 -1.28 -9.16 17.55
C GLU A 313 -1.06 -7.67 17.82
N ALA A 314 -0.79 -7.30 19.09
CA ALA A 314 -0.57 -5.90 19.47
C ALA A 314 0.68 -5.28 18.84
N GLU A 315 1.64 -6.10 18.39
CA GLU A 315 2.85 -5.64 17.72
C GLU A 315 2.76 -5.68 16.18
N LEU A 316 1.61 -6.06 15.60
CA LEU A 316 1.43 -6.09 14.14
C LEU A 316 1.70 -4.70 13.56
N PRO A 317 2.64 -4.56 12.61
CA PRO A 317 2.89 -3.29 11.92
C PRO A 317 1.92 -3.04 10.76
N ALA A 318 1.04 -3.99 10.44
CA ALA A 318 0.00 -3.81 9.42
C ALA A 318 -1.04 -2.77 9.85
N ARG A 319 -1.65 -2.14 8.85
CA ARG A 319 -2.73 -1.18 9.04
C ARG A 319 -3.93 -1.87 9.70
N ALA A 320 -4.51 -1.26 10.72
CA ALA A 320 -5.51 -1.88 11.58
C ALA A 320 -6.76 -2.31 10.79
N GLU A 321 -7.18 -1.49 9.81
CA GLU A 321 -8.29 -1.81 8.89
C GLU A 321 -8.03 -3.11 8.12
N GLU A 322 -6.80 -3.36 7.68
CA GLU A 322 -6.47 -4.56 6.90
C GLU A 322 -6.39 -5.82 7.77
N VAL A 323 -5.91 -5.69 9.01
CA VAL A 323 -5.94 -6.78 10.00
C VAL A 323 -7.38 -7.16 10.32
N HIS A 324 -8.25 -6.17 10.49
CA HIS A 324 -9.67 -6.37 10.70
C HIS A 324 -10.31 -7.08 9.50
N HIS A 325 -10.08 -6.59 8.28
CA HIS A 325 -10.63 -7.22 7.07
C HIS A 325 -10.14 -8.65 6.87
N ALA A 326 -8.85 -8.94 7.11
CA ALA A 326 -8.30 -10.29 7.02
C ALA A 326 -9.00 -11.26 7.97
N LYS A 327 -9.30 -10.83 9.21
CA LYS A 327 -10.02 -11.65 10.19
C LYS A 327 -11.47 -11.89 9.80
N GLU A 328 -12.17 -10.86 9.33
CA GLU A 328 -13.55 -11.00 8.86
C GLU A 328 -13.67 -11.91 7.63
N GLU A 329 -12.64 -11.92 6.78
CA GLU A 329 -12.52 -12.82 5.63
C GLU A 329 -12.17 -14.27 6.04
N GLY A 330 -11.79 -14.51 7.30
CA GLY A 330 -11.55 -15.85 7.86
C GLY A 330 -10.08 -16.29 7.90
N ILE A 331 -9.13 -15.38 7.66
CA ILE A 331 -7.69 -15.68 7.72
C ILE A 331 -7.29 -15.97 9.17
N LYS A 332 -6.59 -17.09 9.38
CA LYS A 332 -6.09 -17.50 10.69
C LYS A 332 -4.83 -16.72 11.02
N LEU A 333 -4.74 -16.21 12.24
CA LEU A 333 -3.56 -15.51 12.74
C LEU A 333 -2.87 -16.36 13.81
N GLN A 334 -1.74 -16.95 13.45
CA GLN A 334 -0.87 -17.75 14.31
C GLN A 334 0.25 -16.86 14.87
N THR A 335 -0.04 -16.15 15.95
CA THR A 335 0.92 -15.29 16.66
C THR A 335 1.92 -16.08 17.48
N LEU A 336 2.97 -15.40 17.98
CA LEU A 336 4.03 -15.99 18.82
C LEU A 336 4.58 -17.29 18.22
N THR A 337 4.77 -17.30 16.91
CA THR A 337 5.20 -18.47 16.16
C THR A 337 6.24 -18.06 15.13
N ASN A 338 7.37 -18.78 15.07
CA ASN A 338 8.44 -18.50 14.13
C ASN A 338 8.84 -19.78 13.38
N PRO A 339 9.00 -19.74 12.05
CA PRO A 339 9.51 -20.88 11.28
C PRO A 339 10.97 -21.22 11.62
N LYS A 340 11.30 -22.51 11.56
CA LYS A 340 12.67 -23.03 11.72
C LYS A 340 13.13 -23.82 10.49
N GLU A 341 12.21 -24.43 9.76
CA GLU A 341 12.50 -25.25 8.58
C GLU A 341 11.22 -25.44 7.75
N ILE A 342 11.36 -25.42 6.44
CA ILE A 342 10.31 -25.81 5.49
C ILE A 342 10.48 -27.31 5.18
N LEU A 343 9.43 -28.09 5.40
CA LEU A 343 9.43 -29.53 5.17
C LEU A 343 8.97 -29.81 3.75
N VAL A 344 9.64 -30.75 3.08
CA VAL A 344 9.36 -31.14 1.70
C VAL A 344 9.00 -32.62 1.58
N ASN A 345 8.19 -32.95 0.58
CA ASN A 345 7.95 -34.33 0.18
C ASN A 345 9.07 -34.85 -0.74
N GLU A 346 8.96 -36.11 -1.17
CA GLU A 346 9.93 -36.79 -2.05
C GLU A 346 10.15 -36.08 -3.40
N ASN A 347 9.18 -35.28 -3.85
CA ASN A 347 9.25 -34.51 -5.10
C ASN A 347 9.75 -33.07 -4.89
N GLY A 348 10.23 -32.73 -3.69
CA GLY A 348 10.75 -31.39 -3.37
C GLY A 348 9.69 -30.30 -3.21
N TRP A 349 8.42 -30.67 -3.03
CA TRP A 349 7.32 -29.73 -2.77
C TRP A 349 7.07 -29.56 -1.28
N VAL A 350 6.71 -28.35 -0.86
CA VAL A 350 6.31 -28.06 0.51
C VAL A 350 5.19 -29.01 0.96
N CYS A 351 5.38 -29.63 2.13
CA CYS A 351 4.35 -30.45 2.79
C CYS A 351 4.11 -30.02 4.26
N GLY A 352 4.86 -29.05 4.75
CA GLY A 352 4.67 -28.46 6.06
C GLY A 352 5.78 -27.47 6.43
N MET A 353 5.66 -26.87 7.60
CA MET A 353 6.62 -25.93 8.14
C MET A 353 6.84 -26.22 9.62
N ARG A 354 8.07 -26.58 10.00
CA ARG A 354 8.46 -26.73 11.40
C ARG A 354 8.57 -25.35 12.01
N CYS A 355 7.77 -25.12 13.05
CA CYS A 355 7.69 -23.86 13.77
C CYS A 355 8.09 -24.06 15.23
N VAL A 356 8.45 -22.97 15.89
CA VAL A 356 8.66 -22.90 17.35
C VAL A 356 7.75 -21.83 17.93
N LYS A 357 7.25 -22.03 19.15
CA LYS A 357 6.50 -20.99 19.87
C LYS A 357 7.46 -19.95 20.43
N MET A 358 6.99 -18.72 20.48
CA MET A 358 7.71 -17.57 21.00
C MET A 358 7.06 -17.09 22.30
N GLU A 359 7.85 -16.39 23.12
CA GLU A 359 7.37 -15.55 24.21
C GLU A 359 7.87 -14.12 24.02
N LEU A 360 7.16 -13.15 24.60
CA LEU A 360 7.53 -11.74 24.49
C LEU A 360 8.48 -11.36 25.64
N GLY A 361 9.68 -10.93 25.29
CA GLY A 361 10.63 -10.29 26.20
C GLY A 361 10.48 -8.77 26.23
N GLU A 362 11.58 -8.11 26.58
CA GLU A 362 11.64 -6.66 26.65
C GLU A 362 11.49 -5.99 25.27
N PRO A 363 10.99 -4.73 25.22
CA PRO A 363 10.94 -3.94 23.99
C PRO A 363 12.30 -3.85 23.26
N ASP A 364 12.25 -3.87 21.92
CA ASP A 364 13.35 -3.53 21.04
C ASP A 364 13.45 -2.01 20.80
N GLU A 365 14.42 -1.59 19.98
CA GLU A 365 14.64 -0.18 19.62
C GLU A 365 13.43 0.47 18.93
N THR A 366 12.53 -0.34 18.36
CA THR A 366 11.27 0.12 17.76
C THR A 366 10.13 0.21 18.79
N GLY A 367 10.40 -0.07 20.06
CA GLY A 367 9.42 -0.10 21.15
C GLY A 367 8.57 -1.36 21.19
N ARG A 368 8.79 -2.33 20.30
CA ARG A 368 8.00 -3.57 20.21
C ARG A 368 8.70 -4.70 20.97
N LYS A 369 7.96 -5.53 21.69
CA LYS A 369 8.53 -6.62 22.48
C LYS A 369 9.33 -7.61 21.61
N LYS A 370 10.52 -7.97 22.06
CA LYS A 370 11.40 -8.93 21.37
C LYS A 370 10.80 -10.34 21.49
N PRO A 371 10.71 -11.10 20.39
CA PRO A 371 10.29 -12.49 20.45
C PRO A 371 11.46 -13.37 20.88
N ILE A 372 11.24 -14.23 21.88
CA ILE A 372 12.22 -15.17 22.44
C ILE A 372 11.71 -16.59 22.19
N GLU A 373 12.55 -17.49 21.70
CA GLU A 373 12.15 -18.88 21.44
C GLU A 373 11.84 -19.62 22.74
N LYS A 374 10.66 -20.24 22.82
CA LYS A 374 10.32 -21.17 23.89
C LYS A 374 10.89 -22.55 23.56
N LYS A 375 11.94 -22.96 24.25
CA LYS A 375 12.62 -24.26 24.03
C LYS A 375 11.63 -25.43 24.18
N GLY A 376 11.75 -26.45 23.31
CA GLY A 376 10.93 -27.66 23.38
C GLY A 376 9.46 -27.45 22.98
N SER A 377 9.16 -26.36 22.27
CA SER A 377 7.82 -26.01 21.82
C SER A 377 7.61 -26.19 20.32
N GLU A 378 8.53 -26.91 19.67
CA GLU A 378 8.51 -27.16 18.24
C GLU A 378 7.27 -27.97 17.83
N PHE A 379 6.68 -27.58 16.71
CA PHE A 379 5.54 -28.27 16.13
C PHE A 379 5.55 -28.11 14.61
N VAL A 380 4.77 -28.94 13.92
CA VAL A 380 4.62 -28.85 12.46
C VAL A 380 3.30 -28.15 12.15
N LEU A 381 3.38 -27.07 11.39
CA LEU A 381 2.22 -26.46 10.73
C LEU A 381 2.09 -27.07 9.34
N GLU A 382 0.94 -27.66 9.04
CA GLU A 382 0.68 -28.19 7.70
C GLU A 382 0.48 -27.06 6.69
N ALA A 383 1.22 -27.11 5.59
CA ALA A 383 1.14 -26.15 4.49
C ALA A 383 1.62 -26.85 3.20
N ASP A 384 1.06 -26.46 2.06
CA ASP A 384 1.57 -26.82 0.73
C ASP A 384 2.15 -25.63 -0.03
N THR A 385 2.04 -24.43 0.54
CA THR A 385 2.62 -23.20 0.00
C THR A 385 3.04 -22.28 1.15
N VAL A 386 4.20 -21.66 1.02
CA VAL A 386 4.76 -20.72 2.01
C VAL A 386 5.13 -19.41 1.33
N ILE A 387 4.62 -18.30 1.84
CA ILE A 387 4.91 -16.97 1.32
C ILE A 387 5.70 -16.17 2.35
N MET A 388 6.94 -15.79 2.00
CA MET A 388 7.86 -15.04 2.85
C MET A 388 7.62 -13.53 2.72
N ALA A 389 7.03 -12.92 3.76
CA ALA A 389 6.64 -11.51 3.82
C ALA A 389 7.37 -10.76 4.94
N LEU A 390 8.71 -10.85 4.93
CA LEU A 390 9.60 -10.35 5.98
C LEU A 390 9.99 -8.87 5.84
N GLY A 391 9.51 -8.21 4.77
CA GLY A 391 9.96 -6.89 4.34
C GLY A 391 11.06 -6.97 3.30
N THR A 392 11.45 -5.80 2.82
CA THR A 392 12.54 -5.58 1.84
C THR A 392 13.67 -4.78 2.46
#